data_AF-A0A223P0M0-F1
#
_entry.id   AF-A0A223P0M0-F1
#
_cell.length_a   1.000
_cell.length_b   1.000
_cell.length_c   1.000
_cell.angle_alpha   90.00
_cell.angle_beta   90.00
_cell.angle_gamma   90.00
#
_symmetry.space_group_name_H-M   'P 1'
#
loop_
_entity.id
_entity.type
_entity.pdbx_description
1 polymer ?
#
loop_
_entity_poly.entity_id
_entity_poly.type
_entity_poly.pdbx_seq_one_letter_code
_entity_poly.pdbx_strand_id
1 'polypeptide(L)' 'MTHLTINKKKYVLLSEENYQELQKKAALKWKPEKTFSVEEARAYSKKLINEWASEK' A
#
# COMPACT_ATOMS: atom_id res chain seq x y z
N MET A 1 9.90 -21.10 -7.70
CA MET A 1 8.95 -20.47 -8.66
C MET A 1 9.01 -21.24 -9.95
N THR A 2 7.89 -21.82 -10.38
CA THR A 2 7.84 -22.63 -11.61
C THR A 2 7.31 -21.77 -12.74
N HIS A 3 8.03 -21.73 -13.86
CA HIS A 3 7.63 -20.97 -15.04
C HIS A 3 7.01 -21.90 -16.07
N LEU A 4 5.82 -21.54 -16.53
CA LEU A 4 5.10 -22.25 -17.58
C LEU A 4 5.01 -21.36 -18.81
N THR A 5 5.18 -21.95 -20.00
CA THR A 5 4.95 -21.23 -21.26
C THR A 5 3.79 -21.87 -21.98
N ILE A 6 2.66 -21.16 -22.10
CA ILE A 6 1.46 -21.61 -22.81
C ILE A 6 1.19 -20.60 -23.92
N ASN A 7 1.03 -21.04 -25.17
CA ASN A 7 0.78 -20.18 -26.33
C ASN A 7 1.73 -18.96 -26.44
N LYS A 8 3.04 -19.21 -26.27
CA LYS A 8 4.11 -18.19 -26.28
C LYS A 8 4.00 -17.12 -25.17
N LYS A 9 3.10 -17.27 -24.20
CA LYS A 9 3.00 -16.41 -23.01
C LYS A 9 3.62 -17.10 -21.80
N LYS A 10 4.36 -16.35 -21.00
CA LYS A 10 5.01 -16.82 -19.78
C LYS A 10 4.07 -16.64 -18.60
N TYR A 11 3.85 -17.72 -17.85
CA TYR A 11 3.06 -17.77 -16.63
C TYR A 11 3.96 -18.22 -15.48
N VAL A 12 3.62 -17.78 -14.26
CA VAL A 12 4.28 -18.21 -13.04
C VAL A 12 3.27 -18.99 -12.22
N LEU A 13 3.60 -20.23 -11.89
CA LEU A 13 2.80 -21.01 -10.96
C LEU A 13 3.22 -20.66 -9.53
N LEU A 14 2.26 -20.24 -8.72
CA LEU A 14 2.44 -19.90 -7.32
C LEU A 14 1.52 -20.79 -6.49
N SER A 15 1.98 -21.21 -5.31
CA SER A 15 1.07 -21.75 -4.29
C SER A 15 0.16 -20.64 -3.78
N GLU A 16 -1.01 -21.03 -3.28
CA GLU A 16 -2.00 -20.08 -2.79
C GLU A 16 -1.46 -19.19 -1.65
N GLU A 17 -0.70 -19.76 -0.73
CA GLU A 17 -0.03 -19.03 0.35
C GLU A 17 0.89 -17.91 -0.19
N ASN A 18 1.72 -18.24 -1.17
CA ASN A 18 2.63 -17.29 -1.80
C ASN A 18 1.87 -16.20 -2.58
N TYR A 19 0.75 -16.55 -3.20
CA TYR A 19 -0.11 -15.59 -3.88
C TYR A 19 -0.76 -14.61 -2.90
N GLN A 20 -1.30 -15.11 -1.78
CA GLN A 20 -1.89 -14.27 -0.73
C GLN A 20 -0.86 -13.33 -0.09
N GLU A 21 0.37 -13.80 0.13
CA GLU A 21 1.46 -12.94 0.60
C GLU A 21 1.81 -11.82 -0.39
N LEU A 22 1.90 -12.14 -1.68
CA LEU A 22 2.18 -11.15 -2.71
C LEU A 22 1.05 -10.14 -2.83
N GLN A 23 -0.20 -10.57 -2.70
CA GLN A 23 -1.36 -9.68 -2.69
C GLN A 23 -1.32 -8.74 -1.48
N LYS A 24 -0.99 -9.25 -0.28
CA LYS A 24 -0.80 -8.43 0.92
C LYS A 24 0.35 -7.43 0.74
N LYS A 25 1.49 -7.87 0.21
CA LYS A 25 2.67 -7.03 -0.07
C LYS A 25 2.38 -5.95 -1.12
N ALA A 26 1.54 -6.24 -2.12
CA ALA A 26 1.12 -5.27 -3.12
C ALA A 26 0.07 -4.28 -2.59
N ALA A 27 -0.82 -4.72 -1.71
CA ALA A 27 -1.82 -3.87 -1.06
C ALA A 27 -1.20 -2.93 -0.01
N LEU A 28 -0.18 -3.39 0.71
CA LEU A 28 0.64 -2.55 1.55
C LEU A 28 1.45 -1.62 0.64
N LYS A 29 1.24 -0.31 0.75
CA LYS A 29 2.01 0.68 -0.03
C LYS A 29 3.50 0.43 0.17
N TRP A 30 4.25 0.31 -0.92
CA TRP A 30 5.70 0.02 -0.96
C TRP A 30 6.48 0.86 0.07
N LYS A 31 6.10 2.12 0.22
CA LYS A 31 6.74 3.02 1.18
C LYS A 31 5.93 3.00 2.47
N PRO A 32 6.54 2.68 3.63
CA PRO A 32 5.89 2.95 4.89
C PRO A 32 5.54 4.44 4.92
N GLU A 33 4.25 4.75 4.87
CA GLU A 33 3.79 6.10 5.11
C GLU A 33 4.13 6.46 6.55
N LYS A 34 4.43 7.73 6.80
CA LYS A 34 4.72 8.20 8.15
C LYS A 34 3.52 7.89 9.04
N THR A 35 3.67 6.90 9.92
CA THR A 35 2.65 6.55 10.90
C THR A 35 2.71 7.56 12.02
N PHE A 36 1.66 8.37 12.14
CA PHE A 36 1.50 9.29 13.25
C PHE A 36 0.97 8.54 14.48
N SER A 37 1.36 8.98 15.67
CA SER A 37 0.59 8.64 16.86
C SER A 37 -0.81 9.29 16.78
N VAL A 38 -1.77 8.83 17.59
CA VAL A 38 -3.12 9.41 17.59
C VAL A 38 -3.10 10.91 17.90
N GLU A 39 -2.21 11.32 18.81
CA GLU A 39 -2.05 12.73 19.19
C GLU A 39 -1.45 13.56 18.06
N GLU A 40 -0.40 13.05 17.41
CA GLU A 40 0.22 13.70 16.25
C GLU A 40 -0.76 13.83 15.08
N ALA A 41 -1.58 12.80 14.83
CA ALA A 41 -2.60 12.82 13.78
C ALA A 41 -3.68 13.89 14.05
N ARG A 42 -4.10 14.06 15.32
CA ARG A 42 -5.05 15.10 15.72
C ARG A 42 -4.47 16.50 15.56
N ALA A 43 -3.23 16.71 15.96
CA ALA A 43 -2.54 17.98 15.81
C ALA A 43 -2.35 18.35 14.32
N TYR A 44 -1.89 17.38 13.52
CA TYR A 44 -1.64 17.57 12.10
C TYR A 44 -2.92 17.86 11.31
N SER A 45 -4.01 17.11 11.56
CA SER A 45 -5.31 17.35 10.93
C SER A 45 -5.88 18.72 11.28
N LYS A 46 -5.81 19.14 12.55
CA LYS A 46 -6.24 20.48 12.96
C LYS A 46 -5.46 21.60 12.27
N LYS A 47 -4.14 21.43 12.09
CA LYS A 47 -3.30 22.38 11.36
C LYS A 47 -3.77 22.54 9.91
N LEU A 48 -3.97 21.42 9.20
CA LEU A 48 -4.45 21.43 7.82
C LEU A 48 -5.83 22.08 7.67
N ILE A 49 -6.76 21.81 8.61
CA ILE A 49 -8.09 22.43 8.62
C ILE A 49 -7.97 23.94 8.78
N ASN A 50 -7.10 24.42 9.68
CA ASN A 50 -6.89 25.85 9.88
C ASN A 50 -6.26 26.51 8.65
N GLU A 51 -5.28 25.87 8.02
CA GLU A 51 -4.65 26.35 6.77
C GLU A 51 -5.71 26.49 5.67
N TRP A 52 -6.53 25.46 5.45
CA TRP A 52 -7.63 25.50 4.49
C TRP A 52 -8.67 26.57 4.81
N ALA A 53 -9.03 26.74 6.08
CA ALA A 53 -9.97 27.75 6.51
C ALA A 53 -9.43 29.18 6.33
N SER A 54 -8.10 29.37 6.44
CA SER A 54 -7.43 30.66 6.27
C SER A 54 -7.17 31.05 4.81
N GLU A 55 -7.21 30.08 3.88
CA GLU A 55 -7.11 30.34 2.44
C GLU A 55 -8.45 30.80 1.82
N LYS A 56 -9.56 30.78 2.58
CA LYS A 56 -10.88 31.28 2.19
C LYS A 56 -11.12 32.70 2.67
#